data_AF-A0A3D0FRB9-F1
#
_entry.id   AF-A0A3D0FRB9-F1
#
_cell.length_a   1.000
_cell.length_b   1.000
_cell.length_c   1.000
_cell.angle_alpha   90.00
_cell.angle_beta   90.00
_cell.angle_gamma   90.00
#
_symmetry.space_group_name_H-M   'P 1'
#
loop_
_entity.id
_entity.type
_entity.pdbx_description
1 polymer ?
#
loop_
_entity_poly.entity_id
_entity_poly.type
_entity_poly.pdbx_seq_one_letter_code
_entity_poly.pdbx_strand_id
1 'polypeptide(L)'
;MKSRFLTIVFMTISICSFAQKKPLDHSVYDGWKSIGGFSLTKDGGYSMFYINPQEGDSELVSFNVTTGQMDTIHRGNSYKITENGKYAAMIIKPKLAETKAAKRKKLNADQMPKDSLGIYNLQTKELKKYPYLKGMKTARYISDFVAFQTTPPADTAKGKKPAKKEKEEGSDLMIYRFSTGVIDTIKYVTDYDFSK
;
A
#
# COMPACT_ATOMS: atom_id res chain seq x y z
N MET A 1 15.85 55.01 -28.42
CA MET A 1 14.78 54.04 -28.07
C MET A 1 14.94 52.69 -28.77
N LYS A 2 15.31 52.64 -30.06
CA LYS A 2 15.49 51.39 -30.83
C LYS A 2 16.58 50.43 -30.27
N SER A 3 17.74 50.92 -29.81
CA SER A 3 18.79 50.02 -29.27
C SER A 3 18.43 49.42 -27.90
N ARG A 4 17.78 50.18 -27.01
CA ARG A 4 17.30 49.69 -25.70
C ARG A 4 16.19 48.65 -25.85
N PHE A 5 15.33 48.80 -26.86
CA PHE A 5 14.31 47.80 -27.20
C PHE A 5 14.96 46.49 -27.67
N LEU A 6 16.02 46.57 -28.51
CA LEU A 6 16.78 45.40 -28.95
C LEU A 6 17.48 44.68 -27.79
N THR A 7 18.03 45.42 -26.83
CA THR A 7 18.66 44.84 -25.62
C THR A 7 17.64 44.11 -24.74
N ILE A 8 16.45 44.68 -24.57
CA ILE A 8 15.36 44.06 -23.80
C ILE A 8 14.89 42.76 -24.48
N VAL A 9 14.74 42.76 -25.82
CA VAL A 9 14.38 41.56 -26.59
C VAL A 9 15.44 40.47 -26.45
N PHE A 10 16.73 40.83 -26.53
CA PHE A 10 17.83 39.86 -26.37
C PHE A 10 17.88 39.27 -24.95
N MET A 11 17.58 40.08 -23.93
CA MET A 11 17.53 39.63 -22.53
C MET A 11 16.34 38.69 -22.27
N THR A 12 15.17 38.93 -22.89
CA THR A 12 14.01 38.04 -22.79
C THR A 12 14.20 36.69 -23.49
N ILE A 13 14.95 36.64 -24.58
CA ILE A 13 15.26 35.39 -25.30
C ILE A 13 16.19 34.48 -24.47
N SER A 14 17.11 35.06 -23.70
CA SER A 14 18.04 34.30 -22.86
C SER A 14 17.35 33.56 -21.69
N ILE A 15 16.24 34.10 -21.18
CA ILE A 15 15.47 33.51 -20.07
C ILE A 15 14.66 32.28 -20.56
N CYS A 16 14.25 32.25 -21.83
CA CYS A 16 13.53 31.11 -22.43
C CYS A 16 14.43 29.88 -22.70
N SER A 17 15.75 29.99 -22.55
CA SER A 17 16.72 28.92 -22.83
C SER A 17 16.92 27.92 -21.67
N PHE A 18 16.25 28.11 -20.53
CA PHE A 18 16.33 27.22 -19.36
C PHE A 18 15.41 25.98 -19.42
N ALA A 19 15.06 25.52 -20.63
CA ALA A 19 14.25 24.32 -20.84
C ALA A 19 15.08 23.09 -21.25
N GLN A 20 16.31 22.94 -20.71
CA GLN A 20 17.11 21.75 -20.96
C GLN A 20 16.45 20.53 -20.32
N LYS A 21 16.08 19.55 -21.15
CA LYS A 21 15.59 18.25 -20.68
C LYS A 21 16.62 17.66 -19.72
N LYS A 22 16.15 17.07 -18.61
CA LYS A 22 17.04 16.45 -17.62
C LYS A 22 17.98 15.47 -18.36
N PRO A 23 19.30 15.63 -18.28
CA PRO A 23 20.24 14.75 -18.96
C PRO A 23 20.05 13.31 -18.47
N LEU A 24 20.19 12.35 -19.38
CA LEU A 24 20.05 10.93 -19.07
C LEU A 24 21.31 10.46 -18.33
N ASP A 25 21.29 10.50 -17.00
CA ASP A 25 22.35 9.96 -16.13
C ASP A 25 21.88 8.68 -15.42
N HIS A 26 22.79 8.03 -14.68
CA HIS A 26 22.47 6.80 -13.95
C HIS A 26 21.40 6.98 -12.85
N SER A 27 21.17 8.22 -12.38
CA SER A 27 20.10 8.51 -11.41
C SER A 27 18.71 8.44 -12.03
N VAL A 28 18.61 8.50 -13.36
CA VAL A 28 17.32 8.40 -14.07
C VAL A 28 16.79 6.97 -14.09
N TYR A 29 17.66 5.96 -14.04
CA TYR A 29 17.27 4.55 -14.09
C TYR A 29 16.47 4.11 -12.85
N ASP A 30 16.87 4.59 -11.67
CA ASP A 30 16.18 4.26 -10.40
C ASP A 30 14.71 4.71 -10.39
N GLY A 31 14.40 5.76 -11.17
CA GLY A 31 13.07 6.33 -11.33
C GLY A 31 12.21 5.64 -12.40
N TRP A 32 12.72 4.65 -13.13
CA TRP A 32 11.90 3.92 -14.10
C TRP A 32 10.82 3.10 -13.40
N LYS A 33 9.58 3.42 -13.76
CA LYS A 33 8.38 2.81 -13.21
C LYS A 33 7.94 1.67 -14.11
N SER A 34 7.80 0.50 -13.52
CA SER A 34 7.17 -0.66 -14.15
C SER A 34 5.72 -0.77 -13.69
N ILE A 35 4.84 -1.23 -14.58
CA ILE A 35 3.46 -1.57 -14.23
C ILE A 35 3.37 -3.08 -14.05
N GLY A 36 2.69 -3.55 -13.01
CA GLY A 36 2.56 -4.97 -12.75
C GLY A 36 1.27 -5.31 -11.99
N GLY A 37 0.99 -6.61 -11.91
CA GLY A 37 -0.14 -7.16 -11.16
C GLY A 37 -1.44 -6.47 -11.53
N PHE A 38 -1.84 -6.58 -12.80
CA PHE A 38 -3.10 -6.04 -13.31
C PHE A 38 -4.28 -6.92 -12.86
N SER A 39 -5.35 -6.29 -12.42
CA SER A 39 -6.63 -6.93 -12.10
C SER A 39 -7.77 -6.03 -12.54
N LEU A 40 -8.89 -6.66 -12.88
CA LEU A 40 -10.12 -5.99 -13.28
C LEU A 40 -11.25 -6.55 -12.42
N THR A 41 -12.16 -5.69 -11.98
CA THR A 41 -13.39 -6.11 -11.33
C THR A 41 -14.27 -6.90 -12.32
N LYS A 42 -15.11 -7.80 -11.81
CA LYS A 42 -15.96 -8.65 -12.64
C LYS A 42 -16.96 -7.88 -13.51
N ASP A 43 -17.41 -6.73 -13.01
CA ASP A 43 -18.28 -5.79 -13.72
C ASP A 43 -17.51 -4.90 -14.72
N GLY A 44 -16.17 -4.95 -14.74
CA GLY A 44 -15.33 -4.13 -15.59
C GLY A 44 -15.28 -2.65 -15.20
N GLY A 45 -15.88 -2.25 -14.07
CA GLY A 45 -15.95 -0.85 -13.65
C GLY A 45 -14.63 -0.29 -13.14
N TYR A 46 -13.80 -1.12 -12.49
CA TYR A 46 -12.52 -0.72 -11.92
C TYR A 46 -11.40 -1.68 -12.31
N SER A 47 -10.22 -1.11 -12.56
CA SER A 47 -8.97 -1.82 -12.67
C SER A 47 -8.05 -1.45 -11.51
N MET A 48 -7.24 -2.39 -11.06
CA MET A 48 -6.16 -2.13 -10.11
C MET A 48 -4.84 -2.64 -10.67
N PHE A 49 -3.77 -1.89 -10.43
CA PHE A 49 -2.42 -2.26 -10.85
C PHE A 49 -1.37 -1.57 -10.00
N TYR A 50 -0.19 -2.17 -9.93
CA TYR A 50 0.96 -1.59 -9.26
C TYR A 50 1.76 -0.72 -10.22
N ILE A 51 2.30 0.37 -9.68
CA ILE A 51 3.36 1.16 -10.28
C ILE A 51 4.57 1.01 -9.35
N ASN A 52 5.55 0.23 -9.80
CA ASN A 52 6.74 -0.10 -9.02
C ASN A 52 7.97 0.61 -9.61
N PRO A 53 8.59 1.56 -8.89
CA PRO A 53 9.92 2.05 -9.23
C PRO A 53 10.97 0.96 -8.99
N GLN A 54 12.12 1.05 -9.67
CA GLN A 54 13.24 0.14 -9.43
C GLN A 54 13.81 0.32 -8.01
N GLU A 55 13.91 1.56 -7.54
CA GLU A 55 14.19 1.88 -6.14
C GLU A 55 13.12 2.81 -5.57
N GLY A 56 12.44 2.38 -4.50
CA GLY A 56 11.47 3.21 -3.79
C GLY A 56 10.30 2.43 -3.22
N ASP A 57 9.27 3.17 -2.86
CA ASP A 57 8.00 2.65 -2.39
C ASP A 57 7.07 2.41 -3.59
N SER A 58 6.39 1.25 -3.61
CA SER A 58 5.40 0.94 -4.64
C SER A 58 4.14 1.78 -4.50
N GLU A 59 3.46 2.04 -5.61
CA GLU A 59 2.15 2.68 -5.62
C GLU A 59 1.13 1.67 -6.15
N LEU A 60 -0.02 1.55 -5.49
CA LEU A 60 -1.16 0.80 -6.00
C LEU A 60 -2.17 1.80 -6.54
N VAL A 61 -2.52 1.67 -7.81
CA VAL A 61 -3.50 2.55 -8.46
C VAL A 61 -4.81 1.81 -8.61
N SER A 62 -5.90 2.48 -8.22
CA SER A 62 -7.26 2.14 -8.62
C SER A 62 -7.66 3.05 -9.77
N PHE A 63 -8.05 2.45 -10.89
CA PHE A 63 -8.48 3.14 -12.09
C PHE A 63 -9.95 2.84 -12.34
N ASN A 64 -10.78 3.86 -12.35
CA ASN A 64 -12.17 3.75 -12.77
C ASN A 64 -12.21 3.76 -14.30
N VAL A 65 -12.59 2.62 -14.90
CA VAL A 65 -12.56 2.40 -16.35
C VAL A 65 -13.58 3.28 -17.07
N THR A 66 -14.72 3.55 -16.43
CA THR A 66 -15.81 4.32 -17.03
C THR A 66 -15.51 5.82 -17.07
N THR A 67 -14.93 6.36 -15.99
CA THR A 67 -14.71 7.82 -15.82
C THR A 67 -13.28 8.25 -16.13
N GLY A 68 -12.34 7.30 -16.21
CA GLY A 68 -10.91 7.58 -16.36
C GLY A 68 -10.24 8.11 -15.10
N GLN A 69 -10.93 8.15 -13.96
CA GLN A 69 -10.35 8.63 -12.70
C GLN A 69 -9.35 7.64 -12.13
N MET A 70 -8.22 8.15 -11.61
CA MET A 70 -7.19 7.37 -10.95
C MET A 70 -7.08 7.79 -9.49
N ASP A 71 -7.08 6.82 -8.59
CA ASP A 71 -6.84 7.01 -7.16
C ASP A 71 -5.60 6.19 -6.75
N THR A 72 -4.66 6.84 -6.05
CA THR A 72 -3.37 6.24 -5.71
C THR A 72 -3.29 5.91 -4.23
N ILE A 73 -2.88 4.67 -3.94
CA ILE A 73 -2.66 4.15 -2.60
C ILE A 73 -1.17 3.86 -2.42
N HIS A 74 -0.51 4.70 -1.64
CA HIS A 74 0.93 4.59 -1.42
C HIS A 74 1.29 3.32 -0.62
N ARG A 75 2.35 2.64 -1.05
CA ARG A 75 2.90 1.41 -0.46
C ARG A 75 1.95 0.22 -0.47
N GLY A 76 0.87 0.29 -1.24
CA GLY A 76 -0.04 -0.83 -1.47
C GLY A 76 0.68 -1.95 -2.23
N ASN A 77 0.57 -3.17 -1.74
CA ASN A 77 1.10 -4.37 -2.33
C ASN A 77 0.15 -5.55 -2.07
N SER A 78 0.32 -6.64 -2.82
CA SER A 78 -0.40 -7.91 -2.61
C SER A 78 -1.91 -7.74 -2.44
N TYR A 79 -2.53 -6.91 -3.27
CA TYR A 79 -3.97 -6.66 -3.20
C TYR A 79 -4.79 -7.85 -3.74
N LYS A 80 -6.03 -7.93 -3.26
CA LYS A 80 -7.09 -8.81 -3.74
C LYS A 80 -8.38 -8.01 -3.82
N ILE A 81 -9.00 -8.05 -5.00
CA ILE A 81 -10.32 -7.48 -5.25
C ILE A 81 -11.37 -8.51 -4.81
N THR A 82 -12.43 -8.06 -4.17
CA THR A 82 -13.57 -8.91 -3.81
C THR A 82 -14.37 -9.32 -5.04
N GLU A 83 -14.99 -10.50 -5.04
CA GLU A 83 -15.75 -11.00 -6.21
C GLU A 83 -16.90 -10.05 -6.64
N ASN A 84 -17.44 -9.27 -5.71
CA ASN A 84 -18.47 -8.26 -6.00
C ASN A 84 -17.92 -6.97 -6.63
N GLY A 85 -16.59 -6.81 -6.75
CA GLY A 85 -15.94 -5.65 -7.34
C GLY A 85 -16.07 -4.33 -6.55
N LYS A 86 -16.55 -4.37 -5.30
CA LYS A 86 -16.78 -3.15 -4.50
C LYS A 86 -15.63 -2.80 -3.56
N TYR A 87 -14.85 -3.80 -3.15
CA TYR A 87 -13.80 -3.64 -2.16
C TYR A 87 -12.49 -4.27 -2.63
N ALA A 88 -11.39 -3.78 -2.08
CA ALA A 88 -10.08 -4.37 -2.25
C ALA A 88 -9.36 -4.43 -0.90
N ALA A 89 -8.83 -5.61 -0.56
CA ALA A 89 -7.96 -5.80 0.58
C ALA A 89 -6.51 -5.85 0.11
N MET A 90 -5.60 -5.18 0.81
CA MET A 90 -4.21 -5.06 0.40
C MET A 90 -3.26 -4.99 1.59
N ILE A 91 -2.00 -5.29 1.34
CA ILE A 91 -0.93 -5.15 2.32
C ILE A 91 -0.21 -3.84 2.06
N ILE A 92 -0.19 -2.94 3.04
CA ILE A 92 0.57 -1.69 3.00
C ILE A 92 1.92 -1.95 3.65
N LYS A 93 2.99 -1.93 2.85
CA LYS A 93 4.36 -2.13 3.34
C LYS A 93 4.83 -0.91 4.13
N PRO A 94 5.71 -1.09 5.15
CA PRO A 94 6.42 0.02 5.77
C PRO A 94 7.29 0.75 4.73
N LYS A 95 7.70 1.98 5.03
CA LYS A 95 8.56 2.74 4.10
C LYS A 95 9.86 2.00 3.88
N LEU A 96 10.33 1.96 2.63
CA LEU A 96 11.59 1.33 2.27
C LEU A 96 12.75 1.90 3.09
N ALA A 97 12.77 3.23 3.28
CA ALA A 97 13.79 3.93 4.06
C ALA A 97 13.86 3.45 5.53
N GLU A 98 12.70 3.32 6.19
CA GLU A 98 12.59 2.82 7.56
C GLU A 98 13.04 1.37 7.66
N THR A 99 12.65 0.55 6.68
CA THR A 99 13.03 -0.86 6.61
C THR A 99 14.54 -1.03 6.38
N LYS A 100 15.14 -0.23 5.48
CA LYS A 100 16.60 -0.20 5.23
C LYS A 100 17.34 0.26 6.49
N ALA A 101 16.85 1.30 7.17
CA ALA A 101 17.45 1.79 8.41
C ALA A 101 17.38 0.75 9.55
N ALA A 102 16.25 0.07 9.71
CA ALA A 102 16.06 -1.03 10.67
C ALA A 102 17.03 -2.19 10.41
N LYS A 103 17.21 -2.57 9.13
CA LYS A 103 18.18 -3.60 8.73
C LYS A 103 19.62 -3.18 8.99
N ARG A 104 19.99 -1.93 8.70
CA ARG A 104 21.32 -1.38 9.04
C ARG A 104 21.60 -1.42 10.55
N LYS A 105 20.57 -1.16 11.36
CA LYS A 105 20.63 -1.25 12.82
C LYS A 105 20.57 -2.69 13.37
N LYS A 106 20.50 -3.71 12.49
CA LYS A 106 20.38 -5.14 12.87
C LYS A 106 19.27 -5.40 13.89
N LEU A 107 18.14 -4.70 13.74
CA LEU A 107 16.99 -4.90 14.63
C LEU A 107 16.45 -6.33 14.50
N ASN A 108 16.07 -6.93 15.63
CA ASN A 108 15.46 -8.26 15.67
C ASN A 108 14.10 -8.25 14.95
N ALA A 109 13.62 -9.43 14.55
CA ALA A 109 12.38 -9.59 13.79
C ALA A 109 11.15 -8.94 14.45
N ASP A 110 11.14 -8.83 15.78
CA ASP A 110 10.07 -8.21 16.58
C ASP A 110 10.10 -6.67 16.52
N GLN A 111 11.28 -6.08 16.27
CA GLN A 111 11.48 -4.63 16.19
C GLN A 111 11.49 -4.11 14.75
N MET A 112 11.40 -5.00 13.76
CA MET A 112 11.25 -4.58 12.37
C MET A 112 9.88 -3.93 12.15
N PRO A 113 9.80 -2.87 11.31
CA PRO A 113 8.53 -2.31 10.87
C PRO A 113 7.64 -3.41 10.30
N LYS A 114 6.42 -3.51 10.83
CA LYS A 114 5.43 -4.50 10.37
C LYS A 114 4.55 -3.90 9.28
N ASP A 115 4.01 -4.79 8.45
CA ASP A 115 3.05 -4.41 7.44
C ASP A 115 1.72 -3.97 8.07
N SER A 116 0.88 -3.27 7.31
CA SER A 116 -0.47 -2.88 7.70
C SER A 116 -1.48 -3.43 6.70
N LEU A 117 -2.68 -3.78 7.16
CA LEU A 117 -3.80 -4.09 6.28
C LEU A 117 -4.43 -2.79 5.78
N GLY A 118 -4.65 -2.70 4.47
CA GLY A 118 -5.49 -1.69 3.85
C GLY A 118 -6.78 -2.32 3.36
N ILE A 119 -7.91 -1.75 3.73
CA ILE A 119 -9.23 -2.08 3.18
C ILE A 119 -9.72 -0.85 2.43
N TYR A 120 -9.85 -0.99 1.11
CA TYR A 120 -10.22 0.08 0.22
C TYR A 120 -11.62 -0.18 -0.35
N ASN A 121 -12.48 0.83 -0.28
CA ASN A 121 -13.76 0.84 -0.96
C ASN A 121 -13.59 1.51 -2.32
N LEU A 122 -13.84 0.77 -3.40
CA LEU A 122 -13.65 1.25 -4.78
C LEU A 122 -14.69 2.32 -5.15
N GLN A 123 -15.87 2.30 -4.52
CA GLN A 123 -16.96 3.24 -4.82
C GLN A 123 -16.82 4.55 -4.02
N THR A 124 -16.57 4.45 -2.72
CA THR A 124 -16.49 5.64 -1.84
C THR A 124 -15.08 6.21 -1.73
N LYS A 125 -14.07 5.49 -2.24
CA LYS A 125 -12.64 5.80 -2.13
C LYS A 125 -12.12 5.83 -0.68
N GLU A 126 -12.88 5.27 0.25
CA GLU A 126 -12.49 5.18 1.65
C GLU A 126 -11.40 4.12 1.85
N LEU A 127 -10.33 4.48 2.55
CA LEU A 127 -9.22 3.59 2.89
C LEU A 127 -9.10 3.42 4.40
N LYS A 128 -9.53 2.26 4.92
CA LYS A 128 -9.34 1.87 6.32
C LYS A 128 -8.02 1.13 6.48
N LYS A 129 -7.26 1.45 7.53
CA LYS A 129 -5.93 0.87 7.78
C LYS A 129 -5.86 0.23 9.15
N TYR A 130 -5.31 -0.97 9.22
CA TYR A 130 -5.07 -1.69 10.47
C TYR A 130 -3.57 -2.03 10.59
N PRO A 131 -2.87 -1.52 11.61
CA PRO A 131 -1.43 -1.73 11.75
C PRO A 131 -1.09 -3.15 12.26
N TYR A 132 0.19 -3.51 12.19
CA TYR A 132 0.77 -4.74 12.73
C TYR A 132 0.20 -6.04 12.13
N LEU A 133 -0.01 -6.06 10.81
CA LEU A 133 -0.48 -7.23 10.08
C LEU A 133 0.55 -8.36 10.15
N LYS A 134 0.12 -9.53 10.64
CA LYS A 134 0.88 -10.79 10.58
C LYS A 134 0.53 -11.58 9.31
N GLY A 135 -0.73 -11.55 8.91
CA GLY A 135 -1.21 -12.23 7.72
C GLY A 135 -2.66 -11.89 7.44
N MET A 136 -3.06 -12.07 6.20
CA MET A 136 -4.41 -11.82 5.70
C MET A 136 -4.78 -12.95 4.74
N LYS A 137 -6.03 -13.42 4.82
CA LYS A 137 -6.65 -14.27 3.81
C LYS A 137 -8.02 -13.72 3.42
N THR A 138 -8.36 -13.92 2.16
CA THR A 138 -9.66 -13.58 1.59
C THR A 138 -10.24 -14.83 0.94
N ALA A 139 -11.57 -14.98 0.93
CA ALA A 139 -12.20 -16.04 0.17
C ALA A 139 -12.14 -15.76 -1.33
N ARG A 140 -12.20 -16.81 -2.14
CA ARG A 140 -12.29 -16.65 -3.60
C ARG A 140 -13.68 -16.17 -4.04
N TYR A 141 -14.72 -16.83 -3.54
CA TYR A 141 -16.11 -16.58 -3.97
C TYR A 141 -16.88 -15.69 -3.00
N ILE A 142 -16.57 -15.77 -1.71
CA ILE A 142 -17.25 -14.94 -0.70
C ILE A 142 -16.61 -13.56 -0.71
N SER A 143 -17.40 -12.55 -1.10
CA SER A 143 -16.90 -11.20 -1.35
C SER A 143 -17.00 -10.24 -0.16
N ASP A 144 -17.62 -10.65 0.95
CA ASP A 144 -17.94 -9.74 2.06
C ASP A 144 -17.03 -9.90 3.28
N PHE A 145 -16.06 -10.82 3.26
CA PHE A 145 -15.20 -11.07 4.43
C PHE A 145 -13.71 -11.11 4.09
N VAL A 146 -12.91 -10.58 5.01
CA VAL A 146 -11.46 -10.78 5.06
C VAL A 146 -11.08 -11.18 6.48
N ALA A 147 -10.28 -12.22 6.62
CA ALA A 147 -9.71 -12.57 7.91
C ALA A 147 -8.23 -12.18 7.96
N PHE A 148 -7.83 -11.61 9.09
CA PHE A 148 -6.47 -11.18 9.30
C PHE A 148 -6.07 -11.35 10.77
N GLN A 149 -4.77 -11.47 10.98
CA GLN A 149 -4.17 -11.53 12.31
C GLN A 149 -3.27 -10.33 12.53
N THR A 150 -3.32 -9.74 13.71
CA THR A 150 -2.44 -8.63 14.10
C THR A 150 -1.56 -9.02 15.28
N THR A 151 -0.32 -8.52 15.30
CA THR A 151 0.60 -8.68 16.43
C THR A 151 1.00 -7.31 16.97
N PRO A 152 0.11 -6.62 17.71
CA PRO A 152 0.49 -5.37 18.35
C PRO A 152 1.62 -5.64 19.36
N PRO A 153 2.57 -4.70 19.53
CA PRO A 153 3.54 -4.77 20.61
C PRO A 153 2.81 -4.79 21.95
N ALA A 154 3.31 -5.58 22.90
CA ALA A 154 2.75 -5.60 24.25
C ALA A 154 2.77 -4.18 24.83
N ASP A 155 1.61 -3.73 25.30
CA ASP A 155 1.40 -2.40 25.86
C ASP A 155 2.31 -2.20 27.08
N THR A 156 3.38 -1.43 26.92
CA THR A 156 4.37 -1.16 27.97
C THR A 156 3.86 -0.19 29.05
N ALA A 157 2.62 0.28 28.96
CA ALA A 157 1.98 1.08 30.01
C ALA A 157 1.67 0.30 31.29
N LYS A 158 1.72 -1.04 31.27
CA LYS A 158 1.69 -1.88 32.48
C LYS A 158 2.97 -2.69 32.55
N GLY A 159 3.83 -2.39 33.53
CA GLY A 159 5.15 -2.98 33.74
C GLY A 159 5.17 -4.49 34.05
N LYS A 160 4.63 -5.32 33.17
CA LYS A 160 4.86 -6.76 33.14
C LYS A 160 5.77 -7.07 31.95
N LYS A 161 6.91 -7.69 32.26
CA LYS A 161 7.81 -8.35 31.29
C LYS A 161 6.99 -9.02 30.18
N PRO A 162 7.38 -8.90 28.90
CA PRO A 162 6.71 -9.62 27.83
C PRO A 162 6.86 -11.11 28.12
N ALA A 163 5.75 -11.74 28.52
CA ALA A 163 5.67 -13.19 28.59
C ALA A 163 5.98 -13.70 27.19
N LYS A 164 7.04 -14.50 27.11
CA LYS A 164 7.39 -15.30 25.93
C LYS A 164 6.11 -16.07 25.56
N LYS A 165 5.39 -15.64 24.53
CA LYS A 165 4.25 -16.40 24.02
C LYS A 165 4.83 -17.71 23.49
N GLU A 166 4.67 -18.76 24.29
CA GLU A 166 4.91 -20.13 23.88
C GLU A 166 4.08 -20.39 22.62
N LYS A 167 4.68 -21.13 21.69
CA LYS A 167 4.24 -21.32 20.31
C LYS A 167 2.88 -22.03 20.16
N GLU A 168 2.14 -22.32 21.24
CA GLU A 168 0.97 -23.20 21.23
C GLU A 168 -0.37 -22.54 21.58
N GLU A 169 -0.40 -21.32 22.14
CA GLU A 169 -1.66 -20.59 22.29
C GLU A 169 -1.96 -19.82 21.00
N GLY A 170 -2.99 -20.25 20.26
CA GLY A 170 -3.38 -19.65 18.98
C GLY A 170 -3.53 -18.12 19.04
N SER A 171 -3.35 -17.45 17.90
CA SER A 171 -3.50 -15.99 17.82
C SER A 171 -4.95 -15.59 17.58
N ASP A 172 -5.32 -14.39 18.03
CA ASP A 172 -6.63 -13.82 17.75
C ASP A 172 -6.77 -13.57 16.23
N LEU A 173 -7.81 -14.16 15.64
CA LEU A 173 -8.21 -13.96 14.27
C LEU A 173 -9.32 -12.92 14.22
N MET A 174 -9.09 -11.85 13.47
CA MET A 174 -10.08 -10.82 13.20
C MET A 174 -10.74 -11.10 11.86
N ILE A 175 -12.07 -11.14 11.83
CA ILE A 175 -12.88 -11.27 10.62
C ILE A 175 -13.56 -9.92 10.41
N TYR A 176 -13.17 -9.22 9.36
CA TYR A 176 -13.77 -7.96 8.97
C TYR A 176 -14.81 -8.20 7.88
N ARG A 177 -16.01 -7.64 8.09
CA ARG A 177 -17.08 -7.62 7.09
C ARG A 177 -17.04 -6.32 6.30
N PHE A 178 -16.93 -6.39 4.97
CA PHE A 178 -16.78 -5.20 4.11
C PHE A 178 -18.03 -4.33 4.06
N SER A 179 -19.21 -4.94 3.99
CA SER A 179 -20.50 -4.26 3.89
C SER A 179 -20.83 -3.40 5.12
N THR A 180 -20.59 -3.93 6.32
CA THR A 180 -20.95 -3.26 7.59
C THR A 180 -19.78 -2.58 8.27
N GLY A 181 -18.54 -2.96 7.93
CA GLY A 181 -17.33 -2.50 8.61
C GLY A 181 -17.15 -3.07 10.03
N VAL A 182 -17.93 -4.09 10.39
CA VAL A 182 -17.85 -4.76 11.70
C VAL A 182 -16.67 -5.74 11.70
N ILE A 183 -16.00 -5.83 12.86
CA ILE A 183 -14.92 -6.79 13.11
C ILE A 183 -15.38 -7.75 14.20
N ASP A 184 -15.38 -9.04 13.86
CA ASP A 184 -15.57 -10.13 14.81
C ASP A 184 -14.20 -10.73 15.15
N THR A 185 -13.99 -11.09 16.42
CA THR A 185 -12.71 -11.65 16.89
C THR A 185 -12.91 -13.07 17.39
N ILE A 186 -12.19 -14.01 16.80
CA ILE A 186 -12.10 -15.40 17.25
C ILE A 186 -10.76 -15.57 17.96
N LYS A 187 -10.81 -15.97 19.23
CA LYS A 187 -9.61 -16.14 20.06
C LYS A 187 -8.99 -17.52 19.87
N TYR A 188 -7.69 -17.63 20.13
CA TYR A 188 -6.97 -18.90 20.18
C TYR A 188 -6.96 -19.70 18.85
N VAL A 189 -6.86 -19.02 17.71
CA VAL A 189 -6.82 -19.67 16.39
C VAL A 189 -5.39 -20.05 16.02
N THR A 190 -5.15 -21.35 15.83
CA THR A 190 -3.85 -21.89 15.41
C THR A 190 -3.68 -21.86 13.90
N ASP A 191 -4.68 -22.30 13.16
CA ASP A 191 -4.73 -22.25 11.69
C ASP A 191 -6.14 -21.85 11.21
N TYR A 192 -6.20 -21.24 10.03
CA TYR A 192 -7.45 -20.84 9.39
C TYR A 192 -7.26 -20.85 7.88
N ASP A 193 -8.29 -21.23 7.14
CA ASP A 193 -8.29 -21.11 5.68
C ASP A 193 -9.65 -20.61 5.18
N PHE A 194 -9.66 -20.09 3.96
CA PHE A 194 -10.90 -19.74 3.27
C PHE A 194 -11.16 -20.71 2.13
N SER A 195 -12.44 -20.81 1.75
CA SER A 195 -12.85 -21.53 0.55
C SER A 195 -12.09 -20.98 -0.68
N LYS A 196 -11.39 -21.89 -1.36
CA LYS A 196 -10.74 -21.68 -2.66
C LYS A 196 -11.73 -21.61 -3.81
#